data_AF-A0A7S3HV10-F1
#
_entry.id   AF-A0A7S3HV10-F1
#
_cell.length_a   1.000
_cell.length_b   1.000
_cell.length_c   1.000
_cell.angle_alpha   90.00
_cell.angle_beta   90.00
_cell.angle_gamma   90.00
#
_symmetry.space_group_name_H-M   'P 1'
#
loop_
_entity.id
_entity.type
_entity.pdbx_description
1 polymer ?
#
loop_
_entity_poly.entity_id
_entity_poly.type
_entity_poly.pdbx_seq_one_letter_code
_entity_poly.pdbx_strand_id
1 'polypeptide(L)'
;MEKKKKKLEDIKRKYTCKKAVYENAKMLDPEGNLLCHTEFKKARWYVLKGLATVEKEAENELVVRLNFKPNATATQEDDEFYATSNRNACVRCGKDSELTRFHVVPSIYRTHLPETLKSHRSHDVVLLDFDCLSLGLKLQHKLKEKLSKEYDAPLREVSKYYVMNQ
;
A
#
# COMPACT_ATOMS: atom_id res chain seq x y z
N MET A 1 -32.04 -7.60 -11.49
CA MET A 1 -30.74 -7.24 -12.09
C MET A 1 -30.31 -5.82 -11.68
N GLU A 2 -31.17 -4.81 -11.86
CA GLU A 2 -30.92 -3.40 -11.49
C GLU A 2 -30.42 -3.16 -10.05
N LYS A 3 -31.09 -3.77 -9.06
CA LYS A 3 -30.74 -3.60 -7.64
C LYS A 3 -29.35 -4.14 -7.30
N LYS A 4 -28.90 -5.23 -7.95
CA LYS A 4 -27.56 -5.80 -7.76
C LYS A 4 -26.48 -4.91 -8.38
N LYS A 5 -26.72 -4.37 -9.59
CA LYS A 5 -25.82 -3.40 -10.24
C LYS A 5 -25.65 -2.13 -9.41
N LYS A 6 -26.76 -1.53 -8.94
CA LYS A 6 -26.71 -0.32 -8.10
C LYS A 6 -25.92 -0.53 -6.80
N LYS A 7 -26.11 -1.69 -6.14
CA LYS A 7 -25.37 -2.05 -4.93
C LYS A 7 -23.87 -2.19 -5.20
N LEU A 8 -23.47 -2.80 -6.33
CA LEU A 8 -22.06 -2.91 -6.73
C LEU A 8 -21.43 -1.54 -6.97
N GLU A 9 -22.13 -0.64 -7.67
CA GLU A 9 -21.67 0.73 -7.91
C GLU A 9 -21.50 1.52 -6.60
N ASP A 10 -22.44 1.38 -5.66
CA ASP A 10 -22.32 2.03 -4.35
C ASP A 10 -21.10 1.51 -3.56
N ILE A 11 -20.80 0.21 -3.68
CA ILE A 11 -19.60 -0.40 -3.09
C ILE A 11 -18.34 0.14 -3.77
N LYS A 12 -18.31 0.15 -5.11
CA LYS A 12 -17.21 0.71 -5.89
C LYS A 12 -16.89 2.13 -5.46
N ARG A 13 -17.90 2.99 -5.41
CA ARG A 13 -17.76 4.39 -4.99
C ARG A 13 -17.27 4.52 -3.55
N LYS A 14 -17.71 3.64 -2.65
CA LYS A 14 -17.36 3.71 -1.23
C LYS A 14 -15.90 3.35 -0.98
N TYR A 15 -15.35 2.39 -1.71
CA TYR A 15 -14.08 1.75 -1.38
C TYR A 15 -12.94 2.02 -2.37
N THR A 16 -13.27 2.54 -3.56
CA THR A 16 -12.24 3.05 -4.48
C THR A 16 -11.45 4.17 -3.81
N CYS A 17 -10.15 4.17 -4.03
CA CYS A 17 -9.26 5.25 -3.63
C CYS A 17 -9.71 6.56 -4.29
N LYS A 18 -10.10 7.54 -3.48
CA LYS A 18 -10.61 8.85 -3.96
C LYS A 18 -9.52 9.77 -4.50
N LYS A 19 -8.27 9.48 -4.17
CA LYS A 19 -7.07 10.20 -4.58
C LYS A 19 -6.03 9.19 -5.01
N ALA A 20 -5.01 9.65 -5.73
CA ALA A 20 -3.79 8.87 -5.95
C ALA A 20 -3.29 8.31 -4.62
N VAL A 21 -2.95 7.03 -4.60
CA VAL A 21 -2.43 6.35 -3.42
C VAL A 21 -0.95 6.66 -3.24
N TYR A 22 -0.19 6.61 -4.32
CA TYR A 22 1.21 6.97 -4.32
C TYR A 22 1.36 8.42 -4.78
N GLU A 23 1.70 9.30 -3.85
CA GLU A 23 2.01 10.71 -4.12
C GLU A 23 3.48 10.90 -4.51
N ASN A 24 4.33 9.91 -4.22
CA ASN A 24 5.75 9.86 -4.61
C ASN A 24 6.54 11.13 -4.24
N ALA A 25 6.38 11.66 -3.01
CA ALA A 25 7.30 12.67 -2.48
C ALA A 25 8.73 12.11 -2.46
N LYS A 26 9.69 12.87 -2.97
CA LYS A 26 11.10 12.49 -2.99
C LYS A 26 11.75 12.87 -1.68
N MET A 27 12.41 11.91 -1.04
CA MET A 27 13.29 12.15 0.10
C MET A 27 14.74 12.06 -0.34
N LEU A 28 15.49 13.13 -0.12
CA LEU A 28 16.92 13.22 -0.42
C LEU A 28 17.77 13.10 0.85
N ASP A 29 18.98 12.58 0.71
CA ASP A 29 20.02 12.68 1.73
C ASP A 29 20.60 14.12 1.80
N PRO A 30 21.41 14.45 2.82
CA PRO A 30 22.04 15.77 2.92
C PRO A 30 22.89 16.14 1.69
N GLU A 31 23.48 15.14 1.03
CA GLU A 31 24.30 15.26 -0.17
C GLU A 31 23.47 15.46 -1.47
N GLY A 32 22.14 15.31 -1.41
CA GLY A 32 21.21 15.50 -2.52
C GLY A 32 20.86 14.23 -3.30
N ASN A 33 21.34 13.06 -2.89
CA ASN A 33 21.00 11.77 -3.52
C ASN A 33 19.58 11.36 -3.14
N LEU A 34 18.85 10.78 -4.09
CA LEU A 34 17.51 10.26 -3.84
C LEU A 34 17.58 8.99 -2.99
N LEU A 35 16.93 9.02 -1.83
CA LEU A 35 16.82 7.88 -0.92
C LEU A 35 15.59 7.03 -1.22
N CYS A 36 14.41 7.66 -1.26
CA CYS A 36 13.16 6.95 -1.50
C CYS A 36 12.03 7.88 -1.92
N HIS A 37 10.94 7.27 -2.40
CA HIS A 37 9.65 7.90 -2.58
C HIS A 37 8.71 7.61 -1.40
N THR A 38 7.93 8.60 -0.96
CA THR A 38 6.99 8.45 0.15
C THR A 38 5.71 9.26 0.00
N GLU A 39 4.80 9.17 0.97
CA GLU A 39 3.58 9.99 1.03
C GLU A 39 3.89 11.41 1.49
N PHE A 40 3.13 12.40 1.00
CA PHE A 40 3.34 13.81 1.34
C PHE A 40 3.20 14.04 2.84
N LYS A 41 2.26 13.34 3.47
CA LYS A 41 2.05 13.39 4.92
C LYS A 41 3.31 12.98 5.69
N LYS A 42 4.00 11.93 5.26
CA LYS A 42 5.23 11.46 5.91
C LYS A 42 6.37 12.45 5.67
N ALA A 43 6.57 12.90 4.44
CA ALA A 43 7.58 13.91 4.12
C ALA A 43 7.39 15.20 4.94
N ARG A 44 6.16 15.74 5.02
CA ARG A 44 5.83 16.91 5.84
C ARG A 44 6.05 16.66 7.34
N TRP A 45 5.84 15.43 7.82
CA TRP A 45 6.13 15.09 9.22
C TRP A 45 7.61 15.26 9.55
N TYR A 46 8.53 14.86 8.65
CA TYR A 46 9.97 15.08 8.84
C TYR A 46 10.31 16.56 8.89
N VAL A 47 9.71 17.36 8.00
CA VAL A 47 9.90 18.82 7.98
C VAL A 47 9.39 19.46 9.28
N LEU A 48 8.18 19.11 9.72
CA LEU A 48 7.60 19.62 10.96
C LEU A 48 8.43 19.27 12.19
N LYS A 49 9.15 18.14 12.16
CA LYS A 49 10.05 17.70 13.23
C LYS A 49 11.44 18.33 13.16
N GLY A 50 11.72 19.21 12.19
CA GLY A 50 13.05 19.77 11.96
C GLY A 50 14.07 18.75 11.46
N LEU A 51 13.61 17.58 11.01
CA LEU A 51 14.45 16.48 10.52
C LEU A 51 14.73 16.60 9.02
N ALA A 52 13.99 17.45 8.31
CA ALA A 52 14.16 17.71 6.90
C ALA A 52 13.81 19.17 6.55
N THR A 53 14.29 19.63 5.41
CA THR A 53 13.90 20.90 4.77
C THR A 53 13.14 20.63 3.47
N VAL A 54 12.24 21.55 3.09
CA VAL A 54 11.57 21.50 1.78
C VAL A 54 12.53 22.07 0.74
N GLU A 55 12.83 21.28 -0.29
CA GLU A 55 13.63 21.69 -1.44
C GLU A 55 12.75 22.22 -2.57
N LYS A 56 11.60 21.56 -2.77
CA LYS A 56 10.64 21.90 -3.82
C LYS A 56 9.24 21.50 -3.38
N GLU A 57 8.27 22.38 -3.57
CA GLU A 57 6.86 22.11 -3.32
C GLU A 57 6.01 22.72 -4.45
N ALA A 58 5.28 21.86 -5.14
CA ALA A 58 4.31 22.22 -6.19
C ALA A 58 3.06 21.33 -6.06
N GLU A 59 2.03 21.59 -6.86
CA GLU A 59 0.70 20.98 -6.71
C GLU A 59 0.68 19.44 -6.62
N ASN A 60 1.61 18.75 -7.29
CA ASN A 60 1.75 17.28 -7.24
C ASN A 60 3.21 16.83 -7.10
N GLU A 61 4.06 17.68 -6.51
CA GLU A 61 5.47 17.38 -6.36
C GLU A 61 5.97 17.92 -5.02
N LEU A 62 6.56 17.04 -4.22
CA LEU A 62 7.19 17.41 -2.96
C LEU A 62 8.56 16.75 -2.90
N VAL A 63 9.58 17.57 -2.69
CA VAL A 63 10.96 17.12 -2.49
C VAL A 63 11.42 17.66 -1.15
N VAL A 64 11.85 16.77 -0.27
CA VAL A 64 12.41 17.11 1.04
C VAL A 64 13.82 16.56 1.16
N ARG A 65 14.71 17.32 1.80
CA ARG A 65 16.09 16.92 2.08
C ARG A 65 16.25 16.66 3.57
N LEU A 66 16.79 15.50 3.94
CA LEU A 66 17.09 15.20 5.33
C LEU A 66 18.21 16.10 5.87
N ASN A 67 18.08 16.52 7.12
CA ASN A 67 19.09 17.33 7.82
C ASN A 67 20.19 16.48 8.47
N PHE A 68 20.08 15.15 8.36
CA PHE A 68 20.99 14.19 8.97
C PHE A 68 21.31 13.06 7.99
N LYS A 69 22.48 12.45 8.17
CA LYS A 69 22.89 11.31 7.35
C LYS A 69 22.13 10.05 7.81
N PRO A 70 21.31 9.43 6.96
CA PRO A 70 20.62 8.20 7.32
C PRO A 70 21.62 7.04 7.45
N ASN A 71 21.31 6.08 8.32
CA ASN A 71 22.09 4.85 8.41
C ASN A 71 21.84 4.01 7.14
N ALA A 72 22.89 3.80 6.35
CA ALA A 72 22.89 3.01 5.11
C ALA A 72 22.80 1.49 5.40
N THR A 73 21.76 1.09 6.12
CA THR A 73 21.56 -0.29 6.58
C THR A 73 20.66 -1.12 5.67
N ALA A 74 20.07 -0.53 4.63
CA ALA A 74 19.34 -1.27 3.63
C ALA A 74 20.35 -1.85 2.64
N THR A 75 20.24 -3.15 2.38
CA THR A 75 21.02 -3.83 1.36
C THR A 75 20.71 -3.21 -0.01
N GLN A 76 21.72 -3.08 -0.89
CA GLN A 76 21.61 -2.37 -2.18
C GLN A 76 20.39 -2.78 -3.04
N GLU A 77 19.90 -4.03 -2.94
CA GLU A 77 18.71 -4.49 -3.66
C GLU A 77 17.38 -3.94 -3.10
N ASP A 78 17.26 -3.77 -1.78
CA ASP A 78 16.06 -3.18 -1.16
C ASP A 78 16.00 -1.66 -1.46
N ASP A 79 17.15 -1.01 -1.56
CA ASP A 79 17.27 0.43 -1.84
C ASP A 79 16.70 0.80 -3.22
N GLU A 80 16.95 -0.02 -4.24
CA GLU A 80 16.47 0.26 -5.61
C GLU A 80 14.93 0.24 -5.68
N PHE A 81 14.30 -0.68 -4.95
CA PHE A 81 12.84 -0.77 -4.89
C PHE A 81 12.21 0.51 -4.30
N TYR A 82 12.74 1.01 -3.18
CA TYR A 82 12.20 2.22 -2.54
C TYR A 82 12.61 3.52 -3.24
N ALA A 83 13.74 3.53 -3.95
CA ALA A 83 14.16 4.62 -4.81
C ALA A 83 13.31 4.74 -6.08
N THR A 84 12.65 3.66 -6.50
CA THR A 84 11.76 3.67 -7.67
C THR A 84 10.41 4.34 -7.34
N SER A 85 9.88 5.14 -8.27
CA SER A 85 8.56 5.76 -8.09
C SER A 85 7.44 4.73 -8.27
N ASN A 86 6.43 4.78 -7.41
CA ASN A 86 5.33 3.82 -7.44
C ASN A 86 4.23 4.25 -8.41
N ARG A 87 3.77 3.33 -9.25
CA ARG A 87 2.68 3.57 -10.20
C ARG A 87 1.32 3.32 -9.55
N ASN A 88 0.40 4.28 -9.68
CA ASN A 88 -0.99 4.11 -9.28
C ASN A 88 -1.75 3.25 -10.30
N ALA A 89 -1.52 1.94 -10.29
CA ALA A 89 -2.17 0.99 -11.17
C ALA A 89 -2.35 -0.38 -10.49
N CYS A 90 -3.31 -1.16 -10.98
CA CYS A 90 -3.52 -2.54 -10.58
C CYS A 90 -2.28 -3.37 -10.90
N VAL A 91 -1.69 -4.00 -9.89
CA VAL A 91 -0.48 -4.82 -10.06
C VAL A 91 -0.69 -6.07 -10.91
N ARG A 92 -1.95 -6.48 -11.14
CA ARG A 92 -2.30 -7.66 -11.95
C ARG A 92 -2.57 -7.32 -13.42
N CYS A 93 -3.37 -6.28 -13.69
CA CYS A 93 -3.86 -5.99 -15.04
C CYS A 93 -3.40 -4.64 -15.61
N GLY A 94 -2.77 -3.78 -14.80
CA GLY A 94 -2.28 -2.46 -15.21
C GLY A 94 -3.33 -1.35 -15.29
N LYS A 95 -4.63 -1.63 -15.04
CA LYS A 95 -5.70 -0.61 -14.98
C LYS A 95 -5.39 0.42 -13.89
N ASP A 96 -5.62 1.70 -14.16
CA ASP A 96 -5.33 2.83 -13.26
C ASP A 96 -6.59 3.45 -12.63
N SER A 97 -7.75 2.87 -12.89
CA SER A 97 -9.06 3.30 -12.37
C SER A 97 -9.67 2.27 -11.42
N GLU A 98 -10.59 2.73 -10.57
CA GLU A 98 -11.31 1.88 -9.59
C GLU A 98 -10.35 1.12 -8.64
N LEU A 99 -9.21 1.74 -8.31
CA LEU A 99 -8.16 1.14 -7.51
C LEU A 99 -8.56 1.04 -6.03
N THR A 100 -8.23 -0.09 -5.41
CA THR A 100 -8.39 -0.35 -3.98
C THR A 100 -7.09 -0.93 -3.42
N ARG A 101 -6.78 -0.62 -2.15
CA ARG A 101 -5.65 -1.22 -1.43
C ARG A 101 -5.99 -2.67 -1.06
N PHE A 102 -5.10 -3.59 -1.40
CA PHE A 102 -5.19 -5.00 -1.09
C PHE A 102 -4.00 -5.43 -0.23
N HIS A 103 -4.29 -5.99 0.94
CA HIS A 103 -3.26 -6.54 1.81
C HIS A 103 -2.93 -7.97 1.37
N VAL A 104 -1.70 -8.16 0.90
CA VAL A 104 -1.17 -9.48 0.49
C VAL A 104 -1.22 -10.44 1.68
N VAL A 105 -0.70 -9.99 2.82
CA VAL A 105 -0.83 -10.67 4.10
C VAL A 105 -2.07 -10.16 4.83
N PRO A 106 -3.07 -11.01 5.13
CA PRO A 106 -4.24 -10.62 5.91
C PRO A 106 -3.85 -9.98 7.25
N SER A 107 -4.51 -8.90 7.62
CA SER A 107 -4.22 -8.14 8.86
C SER A 107 -4.22 -9.03 10.10
N ILE A 108 -5.15 -9.98 10.19
CA ILE A 108 -5.23 -10.93 11.31
C ILE A 108 -3.95 -11.76 11.45
N TYR A 109 -3.36 -12.22 10.36
CA TYR A 109 -2.09 -12.97 10.39
C TYR A 109 -0.91 -12.04 10.61
N ARG A 110 -0.96 -10.81 10.07
CA ARG A 110 0.10 -9.82 10.26
C ARG A 110 0.35 -9.56 11.75
N THR A 111 -0.66 -9.56 12.60
CA THR A 111 -0.48 -9.32 14.06
C THR A 111 0.45 -10.35 14.72
N HIS A 112 0.52 -11.57 14.18
CA HIS A 112 1.33 -12.67 14.72
C HIS A 112 2.73 -12.76 14.11
N LEU A 113 3.05 -11.97 13.08
CA LEU A 113 4.39 -12.00 12.46
C LEU A 113 5.44 -11.34 13.37
N PRO A 114 6.70 -11.80 13.34
CA PRO A 114 7.83 -11.11 13.96
C PRO A 114 7.98 -9.67 13.46
N GLU A 115 8.53 -8.77 14.30
CA GLU A 115 8.69 -7.35 13.94
C GLU A 115 9.59 -7.15 12.72
N THR A 116 10.62 -7.99 12.57
CA THR A 116 11.51 -8.02 11.40
C THR A 116 10.77 -8.23 10.08
N LEU A 117 9.61 -8.88 10.10
CA LEU A 117 8.77 -9.11 8.92
C LEU A 117 7.65 -8.07 8.77
N LYS A 118 7.38 -7.24 9.79
CA LYS A 118 6.28 -6.25 9.78
C LYS A 118 6.74 -4.82 9.59
N SER A 119 7.92 -4.48 10.13
CA SER A 119 8.45 -3.13 10.17
C SER A 119 8.89 -2.67 8.78
N HIS A 120 8.64 -1.40 8.45
CA HIS A 120 9.18 -0.71 7.26
C HIS A 120 8.87 -1.32 5.88
N ARG A 121 7.87 -2.21 5.76
CA ARG A 121 7.54 -2.91 4.51
C ARG A 121 6.19 -2.48 3.95
N SER A 122 6.21 -1.50 3.03
CA SER A 122 5.01 -1.10 2.28
C SER A 122 4.67 -2.05 1.12
N HIS A 123 5.58 -2.96 0.74
CA HIS A 123 5.44 -3.84 -0.42
C HIS A 123 4.31 -4.87 -0.31
N ASP A 124 3.83 -5.15 0.89
CA ASP A 124 2.75 -6.11 1.12
C ASP A 124 1.33 -5.50 1.04
N VAL A 125 1.25 -4.20 0.73
CA VAL A 125 0.01 -3.51 0.40
C VAL A 125 0.08 -3.09 -1.06
N VAL A 126 -0.71 -3.73 -1.91
CA VAL A 126 -0.72 -3.50 -3.36
C VAL A 126 -2.04 -2.87 -3.82
N LEU A 127 -2.06 -2.35 -5.04
CA LEU A 127 -3.28 -1.84 -5.66
C LEU A 127 -3.89 -2.87 -6.60
N LEU A 128 -5.20 -3.06 -6.51
CA LEU A 128 -5.99 -3.85 -7.44
C LEU A 128 -7.20 -3.03 -7.91
N ASP A 129 -7.59 -3.20 -9.17
CA ASP A 129 -8.92 -2.78 -9.64
C ASP A 129 -10.00 -3.71 -9.06
N PHE A 130 -11.28 -3.35 -9.22
CA PHE A 130 -12.40 -4.09 -8.65
C PHE A 130 -12.56 -5.54 -9.14
N ASP A 131 -12.23 -5.83 -10.40
CA ASP A 131 -12.35 -7.18 -10.97
C ASP A 131 -11.23 -8.06 -10.41
N CYS A 132 -10.00 -7.53 -10.39
CA CYS A 132 -8.87 -8.23 -9.78
C CYS A 132 -9.01 -8.38 -8.26
N LEU A 133 -9.57 -7.39 -7.56
CA LEU A 133 -9.84 -7.44 -6.13
C LEU A 133 -10.81 -8.58 -5.80
N SER A 134 -11.89 -8.71 -6.57
CA SER A 134 -12.89 -9.76 -6.38
C SER A 134 -12.28 -11.16 -6.50
N LEU A 135 -11.42 -11.36 -7.50
CA LEU A 135 -10.67 -12.61 -7.65
C LEU A 135 -9.67 -12.81 -6.51
N GLY A 136 -8.89 -11.78 -6.17
CA GLY A 136 -7.88 -11.82 -5.12
C GLY A 136 -8.47 -12.19 -3.76
N LEU A 137 -9.60 -11.59 -3.39
CA LEU A 137 -10.32 -11.92 -2.16
C LEU A 137 -10.85 -13.35 -2.14
N LYS A 138 -11.37 -13.84 -3.27
CA LYS A 138 -11.85 -15.24 -3.40
C LYS A 138 -10.70 -16.23 -3.19
N LEU A 139 -9.54 -15.98 -3.81
CA LEU A 139 -8.36 -16.83 -3.67
C LEU A 139 -7.77 -16.72 -2.25
N GLN A 140 -7.70 -15.51 -1.70
CA GLN A 140 -7.23 -15.28 -0.33
C GLN A 140 -8.11 -16.03 0.68
N HIS A 141 -9.43 -16.01 0.52
CA HIS A 141 -10.34 -16.77 1.39
C HIS A 141 -10.06 -18.27 1.32
N LYS A 142 -9.96 -18.84 0.11
CA LYS A 142 -9.62 -20.26 -0.06
C LYS A 142 -8.31 -20.63 0.62
N LEU A 143 -7.30 -19.75 0.51
CA LEU A 143 -6.03 -19.96 1.18
C LEU A 143 -6.17 -19.90 2.71
N LYS A 144 -6.94 -18.94 3.24
CA LYS A 144 -7.23 -18.87 4.69
C LYS A 144 -7.93 -20.14 5.19
N GLU A 145 -8.90 -20.66 4.43
CA GLU A 145 -9.59 -21.92 4.77
C GLU A 145 -8.63 -23.11 4.81
N LYS A 146 -7.68 -23.19 3.86
CA LYS A 146 -6.64 -24.21 3.88
C LYS A 146 -5.72 -24.06 5.10
N LEU A 147 -5.20 -22.86 5.32
CA LEU A 147 -4.28 -22.59 6.43
C LEU A 147 -4.92 -22.84 7.80
N SER A 148 -6.22 -22.55 7.94
CA SER A 148 -6.93 -22.83 9.18
C SER A 148 -7.06 -24.32 9.47
N LYS A 149 -7.30 -25.16 8.45
CA LYS A 149 -7.33 -26.61 8.63
C LYS A 149 -5.96 -27.21 8.92
N GLU A 150 -4.90 -26.65 8.33
CA GLU A 150 -3.55 -27.20 8.39
C GLU A 150 -2.79 -26.75 9.65
N TYR A 151 -3.05 -25.53 10.13
CA TYR A 151 -2.26 -24.88 11.19
C TYR A 151 -3.11 -24.30 12.33
N ASP A 152 -4.41 -24.60 12.39
CA ASP A 152 -5.36 -23.97 13.32
C ASP A 152 -5.34 -22.43 13.27
N ALA A 153 -5.01 -21.89 12.10
CA ALA A 153 -4.91 -20.45 11.88
C ALA A 153 -6.28 -19.75 11.96
N PRO A 154 -6.34 -18.50 12.45
CA PRO A 154 -7.61 -17.82 12.66
C PRO A 154 -8.32 -17.42 11.36
N LEU A 155 -9.53 -17.92 11.16
CA LEU A 155 -10.40 -17.59 10.01
C LEU A 155 -11.25 -16.31 10.20
N ARG A 156 -11.20 -15.68 11.37
CA ARG A 156 -12.08 -14.57 11.75
C ARG A 156 -11.69 -13.26 11.08
N GLU A 157 -12.02 -13.15 9.80
CA GLU A 157 -12.42 -11.92 9.14
C GLU A 157 -12.81 -12.31 7.71
N VAL A 158 -14.09 -12.63 7.52
CA VAL A 158 -14.65 -12.60 6.18
C VAL A 158 -14.62 -11.13 5.79
N SER A 159 -13.69 -10.78 4.90
CA SER A 159 -13.62 -9.45 4.29
C SER A 159 -15.05 -9.05 3.91
N LYS A 160 -15.51 -7.86 4.32
CA LYS A 160 -16.91 -7.43 4.07
C LYS A 160 -17.32 -7.64 2.60
N TYR A 161 -16.36 -7.58 1.69
CA TYR A 161 -16.48 -7.87 0.26
C TYR A 161 -16.80 -9.33 -0.10
N TYR A 162 -16.25 -10.32 0.62
CA TYR A 162 -16.49 -11.75 0.36
C TYR A 162 -17.93 -12.15 0.74
N VAL A 163 -18.48 -11.62 1.84
CA VAL A 163 -19.89 -11.83 2.23
C VAL A 163 -20.85 -11.22 1.21
N MET A 164 -20.44 -10.14 0.51
CA MET A 164 -21.31 -9.39 -0.39
C MET A 164 -21.33 -9.88 -1.84
N ASN A 165 -20.40 -10.78 -2.20
CA ASN A 165 -20.26 -11.38 -3.54
C ASN A 165 -20.66 -12.87 -3.59
N GLN A 166 -21.28 -13.40 -2.53
CA GLN A 166 -22.13 -14.60 -2.58
C GLN A 166 -23.56 -14.19 -2.98
#